data_AF-A0A6A4Z7P2-F1
#
_entry.id   AF-A0A6A4Z7P2-F1
#
_cell.length_a   1.000
_cell.length_b   1.000
_cell.length_c   1.000
_cell.angle_alpha   90.00
_cell.angle_beta   90.00
_cell.angle_gamma   90.00
#
_symmetry.space_group_name_H-M   'P 1'
#
loop_
_entity.id
_entity.type
_entity.pdbx_description
1 polymer ?
#
loop_
_entity_poly.entity_id
_entity_poly.type
_entity_poly.pdbx_seq_one_letter_code
_entity_poly.pdbx_strand_id
1 'polypeptide(L)'
;DTDRHSRRRKPEPPPHHRSRASPLSVRSTLAKGVKIQQDNASPHRCVTTELLHANEVIGITIENQPPNSPDFNVLDLGFFNSIQSLQHQKSTRSIEELIGAVESAFYSLPSDTLAKTFITLQKVMEKSLEMLGSNNYKLPHLRKDASIDDLLSYNVECNATCVTSALVHLDLRLGEEARMEEECNSTEQVPL
;
A
#
# COMPACT_ATOMS: atom_id res chain seq x y z
N ASP A 1 32.57 -29.83 -52.15
CA ASP A 1 32.78 -30.10 -50.71
C ASP A 1 32.96 -28.76 -50.00
N THR A 2 32.13 -28.29 -49.05
CA THR A 2 31.61 -28.89 -47.79
C THR A 2 32.76 -29.34 -46.88
N ASP A 3 32.84 -29.06 -45.57
CA ASP A 3 31.96 -28.43 -44.57
C ASP A 3 32.85 -28.07 -43.33
N ARG A 4 32.47 -27.42 -42.21
CA ARG A 4 31.19 -26.87 -41.69
C ARG A 4 31.46 -25.71 -40.71
N HIS A 5 30.64 -24.66 -40.72
CA HIS A 5 30.69 -23.60 -39.69
C HIS A 5 30.02 -24.08 -38.37
N SER A 6 30.82 -24.47 -37.38
CA SER A 6 30.32 -24.86 -36.05
C SER A 6 29.94 -23.66 -35.17
N ARG A 7 28.75 -23.08 -35.39
CA ARG A 7 28.13 -22.14 -34.44
C ARG A 7 27.69 -22.89 -33.17
N ARG A 8 28.42 -22.73 -32.06
CA ARG A 8 27.94 -23.14 -30.73
C ARG A 8 26.65 -22.37 -30.40
N ARG A 9 25.51 -23.06 -30.30
CA ARG A 9 24.28 -22.48 -29.75
C ARG A 9 24.47 -22.28 -28.24
N LYS A 10 24.06 -21.13 -27.70
CA LYS A 10 23.91 -20.95 -26.25
C LYS A 10 22.71 -21.81 -25.78
N PRO A 11 22.75 -22.37 -24.56
CA PRO A 11 21.58 -23.04 -23.99
C PRO A 11 20.46 -22.03 -23.72
N GLU A 12 19.20 -22.46 -23.89
CA GLU A 12 18.04 -21.67 -23.49
C GLU A 12 17.91 -21.61 -21.96
N PRO A 13 17.39 -20.50 -21.40
CA PRO A 13 17.07 -20.42 -19.97
C PRO A 13 15.91 -21.37 -19.62
N PRO A 14 15.89 -21.93 -18.40
CA PRO A 14 14.80 -22.81 -17.97
C PRO A 14 13.47 -22.04 -17.88
N PRO A 15 12.32 -22.72 -18.08
CA PRO A 15 11.02 -22.07 -18.01
C PRO A 15 10.77 -21.55 -16.59
N HIS A 16 10.35 -20.28 -16.49
CA HIS A 16 9.93 -19.69 -15.22
C HIS A 16 8.68 -20.41 -14.70
N HIS A 17 8.86 -21.29 -13.71
CA HIS A 17 7.75 -21.80 -12.91
C HIS A 17 7.15 -20.65 -12.11
N ARG A 18 6.12 -20.00 -12.67
CA ARG A 18 5.24 -19.10 -11.92
C ARG A 18 4.62 -19.91 -10.79
N SER A 19 5.03 -19.65 -9.56
CA SER A 19 4.36 -20.16 -8.36
C SER A 19 2.94 -19.60 -8.35
N ARG A 20 1.98 -20.42 -8.79
CA ARG A 20 0.57 -20.04 -8.84
C ARG A 20 0.05 -20.18 -7.41
N ALA A 21 -0.19 -19.05 -6.74
CA ALA A 21 -0.66 -19.01 -5.36
C ALA A 21 -1.79 -20.04 -5.14
N SER A 22 -1.63 -20.88 -4.13
CA SER A 22 -2.49 -22.04 -3.94
C SER A 22 -3.95 -21.61 -3.65
N PRO A 23 -4.97 -22.27 -4.22
CA PRO A 23 -6.37 -21.85 -4.08
C PRO A 23 -6.88 -21.79 -2.62
N LEU A 24 -6.21 -22.50 -1.71
CA LEU A 24 -6.47 -22.49 -0.27
C LEU A 24 -6.03 -21.18 0.39
N SER A 25 -4.95 -20.55 -0.08
CA SER A 25 -4.44 -19.28 0.46
C SER A 25 -5.45 -18.16 0.26
N VAL A 26 -5.90 -17.95 -1.00
CA VAL A 26 -6.87 -16.91 -1.38
C VAL A 26 -8.19 -17.06 -0.61
N ARG A 27 -8.67 -18.30 -0.42
CA ARG A 27 -9.89 -18.58 0.35
C ARG A 27 -9.76 -18.23 1.84
N SER A 28 -8.57 -18.34 2.44
CA SER A 28 -8.37 -17.99 3.84
C SER A 28 -8.29 -16.48 4.07
N THR A 29 -7.80 -15.71 3.08
CA THR A 29 -7.77 -14.24 3.13
C THR A 29 -9.18 -13.66 3.10
N LEU A 30 -10.06 -14.15 2.22
CA LEU A 30 -11.45 -13.70 2.13
C LEU A 30 -12.26 -13.97 3.42
N ALA A 31 -11.89 -14.99 4.20
CA ALA A 31 -12.52 -15.27 5.50
C ALA A 31 -12.23 -14.20 6.57
N LYS A 32 -11.25 -13.31 6.34
CA LYS A 32 -10.96 -12.15 7.21
C LYS A 32 -11.65 -10.84 6.74
N GLY A 33 -12.42 -10.90 5.65
CA GLY A 33 -12.99 -9.73 4.99
C GLY A 33 -11.99 -8.98 4.11
N VAL A 34 -12.52 -8.04 3.31
CA VAL A 34 -11.76 -7.13 2.45
C VAL A 34 -11.80 -5.73 3.07
N LYS A 35 -10.63 -5.11 3.21
CA LYS A 35 -10.52 -3.70 3.60
C LYS A 35 -10.28 -2.85 2.35
N ILE A 36 -11.14 -1.87 2.12
CA ILE A 36 -10.94 -0.84 1.10
C ILE A 36 -10.39 0.39 1.80
N GLN A 37 -9.14 0.73 1.52
CA GLN A 37 -8.56 1.99 1.99
C GLN A 37 -8.97 3.12 1.04
N GLN A 38 -9.40 4.26 1.60
CA GLN A 38 -9.69 5.49 0.87
C GLN A 38 -8.82 6.65 1.37
N ASP A 39 -8.52 7.59 0.47
CA ASP A 39 -8.08 8.92 0.87
C ASP A 39 -9.26 9.73 1.45
N ASN A 40 -8.96 10.79 2.22
CA ASN A 40 -9.99 11.61 2.87
C ASN A 40 -10.60 12.70 1.96
N ALA A 41 -10.44 12.63 0.63
CA ALA A 41 -11.01 13.62 -0.26
C ALA A 41 -12.53 13.67 -0.14
N SER A 42 -13.10 14.88 -0.25
CA SER A 42 -14.53 15.12 -0.05
C SER A 42 -15.47 14.18 -0.82
N PRO A 43 -15.19 13.75 -2.07
CA PRO A 43 -16.05 12.79 -2.78
C PRO A 43 -16.02 11.37 -2.18
N HIS A 44 -14.92 10.92 -1.58
CA HIS A 44 -14.77 9.55 -1.10
C HIS A 44 -15.52 9.30 0.21
N ARG A 45 -15.67 10.33 1.05
CA ARG A 45 -16.43 10.29 2.32
C ARG A 45 -17.92 9.94 2.20
N CYS A 46 -18.45 9.70 1.00
CA CYS A 46 -19.83 9.23 0.80
C CYS A 46 -20.03 7.72 0.97
N VAL A 47 -18.96 6.91 0.96
CA VAL A 47 -19.05 5.46 1.16
C VAL A 47 -18.45 5.11 2.52
N THR A 48 -19.25 4.53 3.41
CA THR A 48 -18.80 4.09 4.74
C THR A 48 -19.14 2.61 4.98
N THR A 49 -18.51 1.99 5.98
CA THR A 49 -18.82 0.60 6.38
C THR A 49 -20.29 0.44 6.78
N GLU A 50 -20.88 1.45 7.43
CA GLU A 50 -22.28 1.47 7.83
C GLU A 50 -23.20 1.51 6.60
N LEU A 51 -22.85 2.30 5.57
CA LEU A 51 -23.59 2.33 4.31
C LEU A 51 -23.52 0.99 3.58
N LEU A 52 -22.34 0.35 3.56
CA LEU A 52 -22.17 -1.00 2.98
C LEU A 52 -23.05 -2.02 3.71
N HIS A 53 -23.01 -2.05 5.04
CA HIS A 53 -23.83 -2.94 5.86
C HIS A 53 -25.34 -2.69 5.68
N ALA A 54 -25.76 -1.42 5.58
CA ALA A 54 -27.16 -1.05 5.33
C ALA A 54 -27.68 -1.50 3.94
N ASN A 55 -26.77 -1.82 3.01
CA ASN A 55 -27.08 -2.37 1.69
C ASN A 55 -26.69 -3.86 1.58
N GLU A 56 -26.63 -4.58 2.70
CA GLU A 56 -26.32 -6.02 2.80
C GLU A 56 -24.94 -6.43 2.22
N VAL A 57 -24.02 -5.47 2.03
CA VAL A 57 -22.64 -5.75 1.59
C VAL A 57 -21.80 -6.17 2.78
N ILE A 58 -21.78 -7.48 3.03
CA ILE A 58 -21.08 -8.11 4.17
C ILE A 58 -19.63 -8.45 3.80
N GLY A 59 -18.72 -8.29 4.76
CA GLY A 59 -17.32 -8.71 4.63
C GLY A 59 -16.44 -7.72 3.85
N ILE A 60 -16.92 -6.50 3.62
CA ILE A 60 -16.14 -5.37 3.10
C ILE A 60 -16.23 -4.22 4.11
N THR A 61 -15.11 -3.65 4.51
CA THR A 61 -15.05 -2.45 5.35
C THR A 61 -14.29 -1.33 4.66
N ILE A 62 -14.69 -0.09 4.92
CA ILE A 62 -13.96 1.12 4.50
C ILE A 62 -13.01 1.52 5.63
N GLU A 63 -11.76 1.83 5.26
CA GLU A 63 -10.72 2.32 6.15
C GLU A 63 -10.19 3.66 5.60
N ASN A 64 -10.11 4.67 6.45
CA ASN A 64 -9.58 5.97 6.05
C ASN A 64 -8.07 6.05 6.29
N GLN A 65 -7.35 6.64 5.33
CA GLN A 65 -5.96 7.04 5.51
C GLN A 65 -5.82 8.10 6.64
N PRO A 66 -4.68 8.19 7.34
CA PRO A 66 -4.41 9.34 8.21
C PRO A 66 -4.36 10.66 7.43
N PRO A 67 -4.81 11.80 7.99
CA PRO A 67 -4.77 13.10 7.31
C PRO A 67 -3.34 13.51 6.89
N ASN A 68 -3.21 14.08 5.69
CA ASN A 68 -1.93 14.59 5.14
C ASN A 68 -0.79 13.55 5.08
N SER A 69 -1.09 12.25 5.04
CA SER A 69 -0.10 11.16 5.05
C SER A 69 -0.12 10.32 3.75
N PRO A 70 0.19 10.89 2.56
CA PRO A 70 0.14 10.18 1.26
C PRO A 70 0.99 8.91 1.21
N ASP A 71 2.04 8.87 2.03
CA ASP A 71 2.89 7.71 2.31
C ASP A 71 2.14 6.48 2.85
N PHE A 72 0.97 6.67 3.46
CA PHE A 72 0.09 5.60 3.96
C PHE A 72 -0.90 5.06 2.92
N ASN A 73 -0.94 5.59 1.69
CA ASN A 73 -1.76 5.07 0.59
C ASN A 73 -0.85 4.35 -0.43
N VAL A 74 -1.10 3.05 -0.65
CA VAL A 74 -0.33 2.24 -1.63
C VAL A 74 -0.37 2.82 -3.05
N LEU A 75 -1.45 3.55 -3.39
CA LEU A 75 -1.65 4.13 -4.70
C LEU A 75 -0.65 5.28 -4.96
N ASP A 76 -0.62 6.26 -4.06
CA ASP A 76 0.28 7.41 -4.11
C ASP A 76 1.75 7.03 -3.86
N LEU A 77 1.98 6.16 -2.87
CA LEU A 77 3.31 5.74 -2.42
C LEU A 77 4.17 5.10 -3.54
N GLY A 78 3.54 4.49 -4.55
CA GLY A 78 4.31 3.91 -5.66
C GLY A 78 3.54 3.29 -6.81
N PHE A 79 2.25 2.95 -6.66
CA PHE A 79 1.50 2.33 -7.77
C PHE A 79 1.31 3.29 -8.95
N PHE A 80 0.80 4.51 -8.71
CA PHE A 80 0.62 5.51 -9.76
C PHE A 80 1.95 5.89 -10.42
N ASN A 81 3.01 6.10 -9.61
CA ASN A 81 4.37 6.35 -10.11
C ASN A 81 4.89 5.22 -11.02
N SER A 82 4.56 3.96 -10.71
CA SER A 82 4.94 2.80 -11.52
C SER A 82 4.19 2.73 -12.85
N ILE A 83 2.87 3.00 -12.83
CA ILE A 83 2.04 3.09 -14.03
C ILE A 83 2.51 4.25 -14.93
N GLN A 84 2.76 5.43 -14.35
CA GLN A 84 3.25 6.59 -15.06
C GLN A 84 4.63 6.35 -15.69
N SER A 85 5.53 5.66 -14.99
CA SER A 85 6.85 5.29 -15.53
C SER A 85 6.76 4.38 -16.77
N LEU A 86 5.76 3.50 -16.85
CA LEU A 86 5.48 2.68 -18.03
C LEU A 86 4.77 3.50 -19.13
N GLN A 87 3.80 4.34 -18.77
CA GLN A 87 3.05 5.16 -19.72
C GLN A 87 3.97 6.20 -20.42
N HIS A 88 4.89 6.84 -19.68
CA HIS A 88 5.89 7.78 -20.22
C HIS A 88 6.84 7.17 -21.28
N GLN A 89 6.92 5.83 -21.39
CA GLN A 89 7.71 5.17 -22.44
C GLN A 89 7.00 5.20 -23.81
N LYS A 90 5.75 5.65 -23.87
CA LYS A 90 4.96 5.78 -25.09
C LYS A 90 4.74 7.25 -25.42
N SER A 91 4.91 7.61 -26.69
CA SER A 91 4.50 8.93 -27.19
C SER A 91 3.00 8.91 -27.49
N THR A 92 2.24 9.81 -26.86
CA THR A 92 0.79 9.94 -27.00
C THR A 92 0.45 11.38 -27.40
N ARG A 93 -0.41 11.55 -28.40
CA ARG A 93 -0.79 12.83 -29.02
C ARG A 93 -2.29 13.11 -28.95
N SER A 94 -3.10 12.16 -28.49
CA SER A 94 -4.52 12.33 -28.19
C SER A 94 -4.87 11.77 -26.81
N ILE A 95 -6.11 12.05 -26.36
CA ILE A 95 -6.63 11.53 -25.08
C ILE A 95 -6.83 10.02 -25.17
N GLU A 96 -7.29 9.52 -26.32
CA GLU A 96 -7.52 8.09 -26.59
C GLU A 96 -6.20 7.32 -26.58
N GLU A 97 -5.14 7.87 -27.19
CA GLU A 97 -3.79 7.30 -27.12
C GLU A 97 -3.24 7.28 -25.69
N LEU A 98 -3.53 8.31 -24.88
CA LEU A 98 -3.14 8.37 -23.47
C LEU A 98 -3.88 7.31 -22.63
N ILE A 99 -5.20 7.16 -22.81
CA ILE A 99 -6.00 6.13 -22.13
C ILE A 99 -5.44 4.74 -22.46
N GLY A 100 -5.28 4.41 -23.76
CA GLY A 100 -4.72 3.12 -24.17
C GLY A 100 -3.27 2.89 -23.71
N ALA A 101 -2.49 3.95 -23.52
CA ALA A 101 -1.16 3.87 -22.92
C ALA A 101 -1.22 3.51 -21.43
N VAL A 102 -2.13 4.13 -20.66
CA VAL A 102 -2.36 3.85 -19.23
C VAL A 102 -2.93 2.45 -19.02
N GLU A 103 -3.94 2.03 -19.79
CA GLU A 103 -4.51 0.68 -19.71
C GLU A 103 -3.44 -0.39 -19.98
N SER A 104 -2.64 -0.19 -21.03
CA SER A 104 -1.55 -1.12 -21.35
C SER A 104 -0.42 -1.07 -20.31
N ALA A 105 -0.17 0.06 -19.64
CA ALA A 105 0.73 0.13 -18.49
C ALA A 105 0.18 -0.68 -17.30
N PHE A 106 -1.13 -0.59 -17.02
CA PHE A 106 -1.80 -1.38 -15.98
C PHE A 106 -1.67 -2.89 -16.23
N TYR A 107 -1.97 -3.37 -17.45
CA TYR A 107 -1.84 -4.80 -17.78
C TYR A 107 -0.40 -5.31 -17.89
N SER A 108 0.58 -4.43 -18.13
CA SER A 108 2.00 -4.82 -18.23
C SER A 108 2.78 -4.67 -16.91
N LEU A 109 2.22 -3.99 -15.91
CA LEU A 109 2.87 -3.82 -14.61
C LEU A 109 3.05 -5.19 -13.90
N PRO A 110 4.28 -5.57 -13.52
CA PRO A 110 4.50 -6.81 -12.78
C PRO A 110 3.81 -6.81 -11.41
N SER A 111 3.22 -7.95 -11.03
CA SER A 111 2.70 -8.21 -9.68
C SER A 111 3.72 -7.87 -8.59
N ASP A 112 4.98 -8.17 -8.87
CA ASP A 112 6.11 -8.02 -7.98
C ASP A 112 6.41 -6.54 -7.70
N THR A 113 6.09 -5.64 -8.63
CA THR A 113 6.18 -4.19 -8.39
C THR A 113 5.14 -3.75 -7.36
N LEU A 114 3.89 -4.21 -7.49
CA LEU A 114 2.83 -3.92 -6.52
C LEU A 114 3.15 -4.55 -5.15
N ALA A 115 3.63 -5.79 -5.12
CA ALA A 115 4.07 -6.48 -3.90
C ALA A 115 5.18 -5.69 -3.19
N LYS A 116 6.19 -5.23 -3.93
CA LYS A 116 7.23 -4.33 -3.40
C LYS A 116 6.65 -3.03 -2.86
N THR A 117 5.61 -2.44 -3.47
CA THR A 117 4.97 -1.23 -2.94
C THR A 117 4.27 -1.50 -1.61
N PHE A 118 3.54 -2.62 -1.47
CA PHE A 118 2.99 -3.05 -0.17
C PHE A 118 4.06 -3.29 0.90
N ILE A 119 5.21 -3.87 0.54
CA ILE A 119 6.34 -4.04 1.47
C ILE A 119 6.93 -2.67 1.87
N THR A 120 6.95 -1.66 0.99
CA THR A 120 7.28 -0.28 1.41
C THR A 120 6.23 0.29 2.34
N LEU A 121 4.93 0.09 2.07
CA LEU A 121 3.85 0.59 2.93
C LEU A 121 3.94 0.04 4.36
N GLN A 122 4.20 -1.26 4.50
CA GLN A 122 4.43 -1.86 5.81
C GLN A 122 5.69 -1.27 6.50
N LYS A 123 6.73 -0.93 5.73
CA LYS A 123 7.93 -0.27 6.27
C LYS A 123 7.69 1.20 6.64
N VAL A 124 6.83 1.92 5.91
CA VAL A 124 6.32 3.25 6.28
C VAL A 124 5.62 3.17 7.64
N MET A 125 4.70 2.22 7.80
CA MET A 125 3.95 2.03 9.05
C MET A 125 4.89 1.73 10.22
N GLU A 126 5.85 0.81 10.07
CA GLU A 126 6.88 0.53 11.09
C GLU A 126 7.68 1.80 11.44
N LYS A 127 8.14 2.57 10.44
CA LYS A 127 8.92 3.78 10.68
C LYS A 127 8.15 4.95 11.27
N SER A 128 6.84 5.02 11.03
CA SER A 128 5.99 5.97 11.74
C SER A 128 5.76 5.56 13.19
N LEU A 129 5.60 4.26 13.50
CA LEU A 129 5.53 3.75 14.87
C LEU A 129 6.83 4.02 15.65
N GLU A 130 8.00 3.83 15.03
CA GLU A 130 9.30 4.18 15.63
C GLU A 130 9.41 5.67 15.98
N MET A 131 8.72 6.52 15.22
CA MET A 131 8.68 7.98 15.39
C MET A 131 7.38 8.46 16.04
N LEU A 132 6.68 7.59 16.79
CA LEU A 132 5.47 7.89 17.56
C LEU A 132 4.35 8.59 16.75
N GLY A 133 4.15 8.17 15.50
CA GLY A 133 3.15 8.73 14.59
C GLY A 133 3.65 9.87 13.69
N SER A 134 4.90 10.31 13.84
CA SER A 134 5.49 11.30 12.93
C SER A 134 5.74 10.74 11.52
N ASN A 135 5.72 11.63 10.53
CA ASN A 135 6.10 11.35 9.14
C ASN A 135 7.57 11.75 8.80
N ASN A 136 8.34 12.26 9.77
CA ASN A 136 9.72 12.71 9.58
C ASN A 136 10.77 11.57 9.55
N TYR A 137 10.37 10.36 9.16
CA TYR A 137 11.25 9.20 9.10
C TYR A 137 12.04 9.13 7.77
N LYS A 138 13.14 8.36 7.76
CA LYS A 138 13.88 8.02 6.53
C LYS A 138 13.65 6.57 6.16
N LEU A 139 13.10 6.31 4.98
CA LEU A 139 12.86 4.94 4.51
C LEU A 139 14.19 4.23 4.15
N PRO A 140 14.50 3.08 4.76
CA PRO A 140 15.71 2.33 4.43
C PRO A 140 15.56 1.59 3.10
N HIS A 141 16.65 1.51 2.33
CA HIS A 141 16.69 0.70 1.10
C HIS A 141 16.71 -0.80 1.44
N LEU A 142 15.52 -1.42 1.48
CA LEU A 142 15.32 -2.84 1.83
C LEU A 142 15.98 -3.87 0.89
N ARG A 143 16.53 -3.46 -0.27
CA ARG A 143 17.10 -4.36 -1.31
C ARG A 143 16.21 -5.58 -1.64
N LYS A 144 14.90 -5.36 -1.70
CA LYS A 144 13.84 -6.39 -1.77
C LYS A 144 14.17 -7.55 -2.73
N ASP A 145 14.54 -7.22 -3.97
CA ASP A 145 14.93 -8.19 -5.02
C ASP A 145 16.10 -9.14 -4.67
N ALA A 146 16.94 -8.77 -3.70
CA ALA A 146 18.10 -9.55 -3.27
C ALA A 146 17.95 -10.12 -1.84
N SER A 147 16.83 -9.86 -1.17
CA SER A 147 16.66 -10.15 0.27
C SER A 147 15.31 -10.81 0.62
N ILE A 148 14.41 -10.96 -0.35
CA ILE A 148 13.06 -11.49 -0.14
C ILE A 148 12.75 -12.49 -1.26
N ASP A 149 12.66 -13.77 -0.91
CA ASP A 149 12.44 -14.86 -1.88
C ASP A 149 10.98 -14.91 -2.39
N ASP A 150 10.00 -14.67 -1.52
CA ASP A 150 8.57 -14.57 -1.88
C ASP A 150 8.00 -13.20 -1.45
N LEU A 151 7.96 -12.27 -2.41
CA LEU A 151 7.42 -10.93 -2.25
C LEU A 151 5.91 -10.90 -1.94
N LEU A 152 5.16 -11.97 -2.26
CA LEU A 152 3.71 -12.02 -2.09
C LEU A 152 3.31 -12.52 -0.69
N SER A 153 4.16 -13.32 -0.04
CA SER A 153 3.95 -13.76 1.35
C SER A 153 4.73 -12.97 2.40
N TYR A 154 5.74 -12.20 1.99
CA TYR A 154 6.57 -11.44 2.92
C TYR A 154 5.79 -10.37 3.68
N ASN A 155 6.05 -10.26 4.98
CA ASN A 155 5.55 -9.19 5.83
C ASN A 155 6.72 -8.58 6.63
N VAL A 156 6.71 -7.27 6.81
CA VAL A 156 7.67 -6.56 7.66
C VAL A 156 7.34 -6.87 9.13
N GLU A 157 8.27 -7.50 9.84
CA GLU A 157 8.18 -7.66 11.28
C GLU A 157 8.41 -6.30 11.97
N CYS A 158 7.49 -5.93 12.87
CA CYS A 158 7.64 -4.74 13.71
C CYS A 158 8.12 -5.13 15.11
N ASN A 159 9.02 -4.34 15.69
CA ASN A 159 9.55 -4.59 17.02
C ASN A 159 8.45 -4.40 18.09
N ALA A 160 8.20 -5.42 18.92
CA ALA A 160 7.15 -5.37 19.95
C ALA A 160 7.30 -4.20 20.94
N THR A 161 8.54 -3.82 21.29
CA THR A 161 8.81 -2.64 22.13
C THR A 161 8.41 -1.35 21.42
N CYS A 162 8.67 -1.23 20.11
CA CYS A 162 8.24 -0.09 19.31
C CYS A 162 6.70 0.04 19.28
N VAL A 163 5.99 -1.06 19.03
CA VAL A 163 4.51 -1.08 19.09
C VAL A 163 4.01 -0.66 20.48
N THR A 164 4.63 -1.19 21.54
CA THR A 164 4.24 -0.89 22.93
C THR A 164 4.45 0.59 23.26
N SER A 165 5.60 1.17 22.90
CA SER A 165 5.89 2.59 23.08
C SER A 165 4.96 3.50 22.28
N ALA A 166 4.60 3.12 21.05
CA ALA A 166 3.65 3.88 20.23
C ALA A 166 2.23 3.84 20.81
N LEU A 167 1.77 2.69 21.33
CA LEU A 167 0.48 2.57 22.00
C LEU A 167 0.42 3.42 23.28
N VAL A 168 1.43 3.32 24.16
CA VAL A 168 1.50 4.15 25.38
C VAL A 168 1.52 5.64 25.04
N HIS A 169 2.21 6.05 23.96
CA HIS A 169 2.20 7.45 23.53
C HIS A 169 0.81 7.89 23.01
N LEU A 170 0.13 7.03 22.24
CA LEU A 170 -1.23 7.28 21.76
C LEU A 170 -2.22 7.44 22.91
N ASP A 171 -2.20 6.54 23.89
CA ASP A 171 -3.08 6.59 25.07
C ASP A 171 -2.88 7.88 25.87
N LEU A 172 -1.61 8.31 26.04
CA LEU A 172 -1.28 9.59 26.68
C LEU A 172 -1.79 10.79 25.88
N ARG A 173 -1.60 10.79 24.54
CA ARG A 173 -2.07 11.86 23.65
C ARG A 173 -3.59 12.01 23.67
N LEU A 174 -4.33 10.90 23.61
CA LEU A 174 -5.79 10.91 23.72
C LEU A 174 -6.26 11.44 25.08
N GLY A 175 -5.55 11.11 26.17
CA GLY A 175 -5.80 11.66 27.49
C GLY A 175 -5.51 13.17 27.61
N GLU A 176 -4.47 13.67 26.94
CA GLU A 176 -4.18 15.11 26.84
C GLU A 176 -5.26 15.86 26.04
N GLU A 177 -5.67 15.30 24.90
CA GLU A 177 -6.69 15.89 24.02
C GLU A 177 -8.05 15.97 24.72
N ALA A 178 -8.52 14.90 25.35
CA ALA A 178 -9.78 14.90 26.09
C ALA A 178 -9.82 15.93 27.24
N ARG A 179 -8.69 16.13 27.94
CA ARG A 179 -8.57 17.16 28.99
C ARG A 179 -8.57 18.58 28.41
N MET A 180 -7.93 18.78 27.25
CA MET A 180 -7.91 20.07 26.58
C MET A 180 -9.32 20.46 26.07
N GLU A 181 -10.09 19.49 25.56
CA GLU A 181 -11.49 19.68 25.19
C GLU A 181 -12.37 20.06 26.39
N GLU A 182 -12.19 19.41 27.54
CA GLU A 182 -12.89 19.76 28.79
C GLU A 182 -12.55 21.18 29.26
N GLU A 183 -11.26 21.57 29.25
CA GLU A 183 -10.80 22.92 29.60
C GLU A 183 -11.38 23.98 28.64
N CYS A 184 -11.37 23.76 27.32
CA CYS A 184 -12.00 24.66 26.34
C CYS A 184 -13.51 24.81 26.57
N ASN A 185 -14.24 23.71 26.71
CA ASN A 185 -15.69 23.71 26.92
C ASN A 185 -16.10 24.35 28.26
N SER A 186 -15.25 24.28 29.28
CA SER A 186 -15.48 24.97 30.57
C SER A 186 -15.27 26.49 30.47
N THR A 187 -14.41 26.94 29.55
CA THR A 187 -14.07 28.37 29.38
C THR A 187 -15.12 29.14 28.57
N GLU A 188 -15.95 28.46 27.77
CA GLU A 188 -17.09 29.09 27.09
C GLU A 188 -18.29 29.39 28.02
N GLN A 189 -18.31 28.88 29.25
CA GLN A 189 -19.37 29.13 30.23
C GLN A 189 -19.12 30.39 31.10
N VAL A 190 -18.78 31.52 30.48
CA VAL A 190 -18.76 32.83 31.15
C VAL A 190 -20.16 33.47 31.05
N PRO A 191 -20.87 33.72 32.17
CA PRO A 191 -22.19 34.36 32.12
C PRO A 191 -22.14 35.82 31.65
N LEU A 192 -23.22 36.26 31.00
CA LEU A 192 -23.53 37.67 30.73
C LEU A 192 -23.87 38.45 32.02
#